data_AF-A0A7T8HGS9-F1
#
_entry.id   AF-A0A7T8HGS9-F1
#
_cell.length_a   1.000
_cell.length_b   1.000
_cell.length_c   1.000
_cell.angle_alpha   90.00
_cell.angle_beta   90.00
_cell.angle_gamma   90.00
#
_symmetry.space_group_name_H-M   'P 1'
#
loop_
_entity.id
_entity.type
_entity.pdbx_description
1 polymer ?
#
loop_
_entity_poly.entity_id
_entity_poly.type
_entity_poly.pdbx_seq_one_letter_code
_entity_poly.pdbx_strand_id
1 'polypeptide(L)'
;AAFYYSTYFNGVEEFVGHLSDDSIVIVKAKELLNMEELPTQLATIKANFSGLVAAITALEEKLPLRESLGIIEKVRGELKMEPFASKLNQVLKKNPGFGIMENIVGILNGSSTELHGLAPNDPYLFKCAPITTVVCERAFSKFKKILADQRTSLYHVRDILIRQWNHSL
;
A
#
# COMPACT_ATOMS: atom_id res chain seq x y z
N ALA A 1 -6.77 10.63 10.50
CA ALA A 1 -7.47 11.81 11.06
C ALA A 1 -8.76 12.14 10.30
N ALA A 2 -8.70 12.57 9.03
CA ALA A 2 -9.89 12.99 8.28
C ALA A 2 -11.05 11.97 8.28
N PHE A 3 -10.76 10.67 8.20
CA PHE A 3 -11.80 9.62 8.21
C PHE A 3 -12.49 9.49 9.56
N TYR A 4 -11.75 9.67 10.65
CA TYR A 4 -12.29 9.68 12.00
C TYR A 4 -13.22 10.89 12.16
N TYR A 5 -12.74 12.09 11.83
CA TYR A 5 -13.54 13.31 11.93
C TYR A 5 -14.75 13.30 10.99
N SER A 6 -14.64 12.74 9.78
CA SER A 6 -15.79 12.55 8.90
C SER A 6 -16.85 11.59 9.48
N THR A 7 -16.44 10.63 10.32
CA THR A 7 -17.35 9.64 10.92
C THR A 7 -17.99 10.16 12.21
N TYR A 8 -17.24 10.94 12.99
CA TYR A 8 -17.64 11.39 14.32
C TYR A 8 -17.79 12.91 14.42
N PHE A 9 -18.01 13.61 13.29
CA PHE A 9 -17.97 15.06 13.20
C PHE A 9 -18.85 15.73 14.27
N ASN A 10 -20.14 15.43 14.28
CA ASN A 10 -21.10 16.04 15.20
C ASN A 10 -20.75 15.80 16.67
N GLY A 11 -20.25 14.61 17.01
CA GLY A 11 -19.85 14.29 18.38
C GLY A 11 -18.58 15.05 18.82
N VAL A 12 -17.64 15.25 17.89
CA VAL A 12 -16.45 16.08 18.14
C VAL A 12 -16.84 17.56 18.25
N GLU A 13 -17.70 18.04 17.37
CA GLU A 13 -18.22 19.41 17.36
C GLU A 13 -18.93 19.74 18.66
N GLU A 14 -19.86 18.88 19.08
CA GLU A 14 -20.56 19.01 20.35
C GLU A 14 -19.59 19.03 21.53
N PHE A 15 -18.66 18.06 21.58
CA PHE A 15 -17.68 18.00 22.67
C PHE A 15 -16.82 19.26 22.77
N VAL A 16 -16.27 19.74 21.64
CA VAL A 16 -15.42 20.95 21.62
C VAL A 16 -16.25 22.20 21.92
N GLY A 17 -17.52 22.24 21.50
CA GLY A 17 -18.45 23.33 21.80
C GLY A 17 -18.66 23.56 23.30
N HIS A 18 -18.63 22.50 24.11
CA HIS A 18 -18.80 22.57 25.57
C HIS A 18 -17.56 22.99 26.35
N LEU A 19 -16.38 23.08 25.70
CA LEU A 19 -15.15 23.49 26.37
C LEU A 19 -15.12 25.00 26.60
N SER A 20 -14.50 25.46 27.70
CA SER A 20 -14.30 26.89 27.96
C SER A 20 -13.22 27.48 27.04
N ASP A 21 -13.33 28.77 26.73
CA ASP A 21 -12.41 29.49 25.84
C ASP A 21 -11.11 29.92 26.53
N ASP A 22 -10.72 29.21 27.60
CA ASP A 22 -9.57 29.56 28.45
C ASP A 22 -8.21 29.26 27.77
N SER A 23 -8.24 28.64 26.58
CA SER A 23 -7.05 28.29 25.81
C SER A 23 -7.22 28.67 24.33
N ILE A 24 -6.17 29.27 23.77
CA ILE A 24 -6.08 29.60 22.34
C ILE A 24 -6.30 28.37 21.44
N VAL A 25 -5.93 27.18 21.92
CA VAL A 25 -6.12 25.94 21.15
C VAL A 25 -7.60 25.58 21.02
N ILE A 26 -8.40 25.80 22.08
CA ILE A 26 -9.84 25.52 22.08
C ILE A 26 -10.56 26.51 21.18
N VAL A 27 -10.21 27.79 21.27
CA VAL A 27 -10.76 28.85 20.39
C VAL A 27 -10.53 28.49 18.92
N LYS A 28 -9.30 28.13 18.54
CA LYS A 28 -8.98 27.71 17.17
C LYS A 28 -9.72 26.44 16.73
N ALA A 29 -9.90 25.48 17.63
CA ALA A 29 -10.64 24.26 17.31
C ALA A 29 -12.11 24.57 17.00
N LYS A 30 -12.75 25.45 17.79
CA LYS A 30 -14.11 25.93 17.54
C LYS A 30 -14.21 26.70 16.21
N GLU A 31 -13.28 27.60 15.93
CA GLU A 31 -13.22 28.32 14.65
C GLU A 31 -13.16 27.37 13.45
N LEU A 32 -12.31 26.34 13.52
CA LEU A 32 -12.19 25.33 12.46
C LEU A 32 -13.46 24.50 12.30
N LEU A 33 -14.08 24.07 13.40
CA LEU A 33 -15.31 23.27 13.37
C LEU A 33 -16.51 24.06 12.82
N ASN A 34 -16.53 25.38 13.02
CA ASN A 34 -17.56 26.27 12.49
C ASN A 34 -17.37 26.62 11.00
N MET A 35 -16.31 26.16 10.33
CA MET A 35 -16.12 26.38 8.89
C MET A 35 -17.16 25.59 8.09
N GLU A 36 -17.96 26.30 7.29
CA GLU A 36 -19.04 25.70 6.48
C GLU A 36 -18.52 24.65 5.49
N GLU A 37 -17.30 24.82 4.97
CA GLU A 37 -16.71 23.91 4.01
C GLU A 37 -16.18 22.62 4.64
N LEU A 38 -15.91 22.59 5.95
CA LEU A 38 -15.21 21.49 6.61
C LEU A 38 -15.97 20.14 6.48
N PRO A 39 -17.28 20.05 6.75
CA PRO A 39 -18.04 18.82 6.55
C PRO A 39 -17.95 18.30 5.10
N THR A 40 -18.07 19.20 4.12
CA THR A 40 -17.99 18.88 2.69
C THR A 40 -16.60 18.38 2.31
N GLN A 41 -15.54 19.02 2.82
CA GLN A 41 -14.15 18.61 2.61
C GLN A 41 -13.87 17.23 3.22
N LEU A 42 -14.34 16.98 4.45
CA LEU A 42 -14.20 15.69 5.13
C LEU A 42 -14.91 14.57 4.37
N ALA A 43 -16.15 14.81 3.92
CA ALA A 43 -16.91 13.87 3.12
C ALA A 43 -16.21 13.58 1.78
N THR A 44 -15.71 14.62 1.12
CA THR A 44 -14.97 14.51 -0.15
C THR A 44 -13.71 13.66 0.02
N ILE A 45 -12.92 13.90 1.08
CA ILE A 45 -11.72 13.11 1.37
C ILE A 45 -12.09 11.65 1.65
N LYS A 46 -13.09 11.39 2.50
CA LYS A 46 -13.50 10.02 2.83
C LYS A 46 -14.01 9.26 1.61
N ALA A 47 -14.83 9.89 0.78
CA ALA A 47 -15.40 9.27 -0.43
C ALA A 47 -14.32 8.91 -1.45
N ASN A 48 -13.34 9.79 -1.69
CA ASN A 48 -12.36 9.61 -2.76
C ASN A 48 -11.11 8.80 -2.35
N PHE A 49 -10.77 8.75 -1.06
CA PHE A 49 -9.52 8.11 -0.61
C PHE A 49 -9.73 6.84 0.22
N SER A 50 -10.97 6.46 0.54
CA SER A 50 -11.24 5.26 1.36
C SER A 50 -10.70 3.97 0.73
N GLY A 51 -10.90 3.79 -0.58
CA GLY A 51 -10.33 2.67 -1.33
C GLY A 51 -8.80 2.64 -1.29
N LEU A 52 -8.15 3.81 -1.40
CA LEU A 52 -6.68 3.91 -1.33
C LEU A 52 -6.15 3.52 0.04
N VAL A 53 -6.77 4.00 1.13
CA VAL A 53 -6.36 3.64 2.51
C VAL A 53 -6.51 2.14 2.73
N ALA A 54 -7.65 1.55 2.35
CA ALA A 54 -7.88 0.12 2.49
C ALA A 54 -6.86 -0.71 1.69
N ALA A 55 -6.51 -0.26 0.48
CA ALA A 55 -5.52 -0.91 -0.36
C ALA A 55 -4.11 -0.86 0.23
N ILE A 56 -3.67 0.29 0.76
CA ILE A 56 -2.36 0.40 1.41
C ILE A 56 -2.28 -0.58 2.58
N THR A 57 -3.28 -0.59 3.47
CA THR A 57 -3.32 -1.52 4.62
C THR A 57 -3.31 -2.98 4.18
N ALA A 58 -4.05 -3.34 3.12
CA ALA A 58 -4.03 -4.71 2.60
C ALA A 58 -2.64 -5.09 2.03
N LEU A 59 -1.97 -4.17 1.35
CA LEU A 59 -0.66 -4.38 0.74
C LEU A 59 0.53 -4.35 1.73
N GLU A 60 0.28 -4.01 2.99
CA GLU A 60 1.25 -4.18 4.07
C GLU A 60 1.39 -5.66 4.47
N GLU A 61 0.39 -6.49 4.16
CA GLU A 61 0.42 -7.92 4.43
C GLU A 61 1.06 -8.73 3.31
N LYS A 62 1.49 -9.94 3.65
CA LYS A 62 2.11 -10.86 2.69
C LYS A 62 1.04 -11.54 1.84
N LEU A 63 0.86 -11.05 0.62
CA LEU A 63 -0.12 -11.54 -0.35
C LEU A 63 0.55 -12.20 -1.57
N PRO A 64 -0.15 -13.10 -2.29
CA PRO A 64 0.29 -13.53 -3.61
C PRO A 64 0.42 -12.33 -4.55
N LEU A 65 1.34 -12.41 -5.51
CA LEU A 65 1.64 -11.30 -6.43
C LEU A 65 0.40 -10.90 -7.24
N ARG A 66 -0.38 -11.90 -7.68
CA ARG A 66 -1.64 -11.68 -8.41
C ARG A 66 -2.65 -10.87 -7.60
N GLU A 67 -2.82 -11.19 -6.32
CA GLU A 67 -3.75 -10.48 -5.43
C GLU A 67 -3.27 -9.06 -5.16
N SER A 68 -1.97 -8.90 -4.90
CA SER A 68 -1.32 -7.60 -4.72
C SER A 68 -1.55 -6.67 -5.92
N LEU A 69 -1.32 -7.16 -7.15
CA LEU A 69 -1.58 -6.38 -8.36
C LEU A 69 -3.07 -6.09 -8.55
N GLY A 70 -3.96 -7.05 -8.24
CA GLY A 70 -5.40 -6.84 -8.30
C GLY A 70 -5.88 -5.69 -7.39
N ILE A 71 -5.29 -5.55 -6.20
CA ILE A 71 -5.57 -4.41 -5.30
C ILE A 71 -5.14 -3.09 -5.94
N ILE A 72 -3.94 -3.05 -6.55
CA ILE A 72 -3.42 -1.84 -7.21
C ILE A 72 -4.30 -1.44 -8.40
N GLU A 73 -4.72 -2.40 -9.23
CA GLU A 73 -5.61 -2.13 -10.36
C GLU A 73 -6.98 -1.66 -9.91
N LYS A 74 -7.52 -2.23 -8.83
CA LYS A 74 -8.77 -1.76 -8.22
C LYS A 74 -8.66 -0.29 -7.81
N VAL A 75 -7.59 0.10 -7.11
CA VAL A 75 -7.33 1.50 -6.74
C VAL A 75 -7.19 2.39 -7.97
N ARG A 76 -6.49 1.93 -9.01
CA ARG A 76 -6.35 2.67 -10.28
C ARG A 76 -7.72 2.91 -10.94
N GLY A 77 -8.63 1.94 -10.80
CA GLY A 77 -10.02 2.04 -11.23
C GLY A 77 -10.86 3.01 -10.39
N GLU A 78 -10.70 3.03 -9.08
CA GLU A 78 -11.54 3.80 -8.14
C GLU A 78 -11.05 5.24 -7.90
N LEU A 79 -9.73 5.47 -7.91
CA LEU A 79 -9.16 6.80 -7.67
C LEU A 79 -9.33 7.68 -8.91
N LYS A 80 -10.32 8.56 -8.87
CA LYS A 80 -10.63 9.50 -9.97
C LYS A 80 -10.27 10.96 -9.71
N MET A 81 -9.95 11.30 -8.46
CA MET A 81 -9.66 12.68 -8.08
C MET A 81 -8.29 13.12 -8.57
N GLU A 82 -8.23 14.20 -9.34
CA GLU A 82 -6.98 14.86 -9.72
C GLU A 82 -6.47 15.79 -8.61
N PRO A 83 -5.15 15.99 -8.47
CA PRO A 83 -4.06 15.45 -9.29
C PRO A 83 -3.63 14.00 -8.92
N PHE A 84 -4.34 13.36 -8.00
CA PHE A 84 -3.91 12.10 -7.37
C PHE A 84 -4.00 10.90 -8.32
N ALA A 85 -5.04 10.84 -9.15
CA ALA A 85 -5.19 9.81 -10.17
C ALA A 85 -4.01 9.85 -11.17
N SER A 86 -3.67 11.03 -11.70
CA SER A 86 -2.50 11.21 -12.55
C SER A 86 -1.20 10.89 -11.82
N LYS A 87 -1.07 11.26 -10.54
CA LYS A 87 0.10 10.95 -9.73
C LYS A 87 0.32 9.45 -9.56
N LEU A 88 -0.74 8.69 -9.27
CA LEU A 88 -0.67 7.23 -9.14
C LEU A 88 -0.10 6.59 -10.41
N ASN A 89 -0.68 6.93 -11.56
CA ASN A 89 -0.22 6.42 -12.86
C ASN A 89 1.24 6.80 -13.14
N GLN A 90 1.63 8.03 -12.80
CA GLN A 90 3.01 8.49 -12.98
C GLN A 90 4.00 7.70 -12.10
N VAL A 91 3.65 7.42 -10.85
CA VAL A 91 4.50 6.65 -9.91
C VAL A 91 4.67 5.22 -10.40
N LEU A 92 3.58 4.57 -10.82
CA LEU A 92 3.64 3.20 -11.34
C LEU A 92 4.46 3.13 -12.62
N LYS A 93 4.25 4.05 -13.56
CA LYS A 93 5.00 4.11 -14.82
C LYS A 93 6.50 4.36 -14.62
N LYS A 94 6.89 5.15 -13.61
CA LYS A 94 8.30 5.41 -13.28
C LYS A 94 9.00 4.21 -12.65
N ASN A 95 8.26 3.19 -12.21
CA ASN A 95 8.82 2.00 -11.60
C ASN A 95 8.94 0.87 -12.65
N PRO A 96 10.11 0.67 -13.29
CA PRO A 96 10.28 -0.42 -14.25
C PRO A 96 10.09 -1.80 -13.62
N GLY A 97 10.37 -1.93 -12.32
CA GLY A 97 10.14 -3.18 -11.57
C GLY A 97 8.66 -3.54 -11.49
N PHE A 98 7.76 -2.56 -11.48
CA PHE A 98 6.32 -2.81 -11.48
C PHE A 98 5.87 -3.49 -12.78
N GLY A 99 6.36 -3.02 -13.94
CA GLY A 99 6.07 -3.65 -15.23
C GLY A 99 6.60 -5.08 -15.35
N ILE A 100 7.75 -5.37 -14.74
CA ILE A 100 8.28 -6.75 -14.66
C ILE A 100 7.33 -7.64 -13.86
N MET A 101 6.79 -7.14 -12.74
CA MET A 101 5.82 -7.87 -11.92
C MET A 101 4.49 -8.10 -12.66
N GLU A 102 3.99 -7.10 -13.37
CA GLU A 102 2.81 -7.24 -14.24
C GLU A 102 3.03 -8.33 -15.30
N ASN A 103 4.20 -8.35 -15.94
CA ASN A 103 4.53 -9.37 -16.93
C ASN A 103 4.63 -10.77 -16.31
N ILE A 104 5.24 -10.92 -15.13
CA ILE A 104 5.28 -12.20 -14.40
C ILE A 104 3.87 -12.73 -14.17
N VAL A 105 2.94 -11.88 -13.71
CA VAL A 105 1.55 -12.28 -13.53
C VAL A 105 0.88 -12.60 -14.87
N GLY A 106 1.20 -11.88 -15.93
CA GLY A 106 0.77 -12.20 -17.29
C GLY A 106 1.19 -13.61 -17.72
N ILE A 107 2.45 -13.99 -17.50
CA ILE A 107 2.94 -15.35 -17.78
C ILE A 107 2.22 -16.38 -16.92
N LEU A 108 2.07 -16.13 -15.62
CA LEU A 108 1.36 -17.02 -14.69
C LEU A 108 -0.13 -17.20 -15.05
N ASN A 109 -0.72 -16.25 -15.77
CA ASN A 109 -2.09 -16.31 -16.27
C ASN A 109 -2.18 -16.87 -17.71
N GLY A 110 -1.05 -17.12 -18.38
CA GLY A 110 -0.99 -17.52 -19.78
C GLY A 110 -1.30 -16.40 -20.77
N SER A 111 -1.31 -15.13 -20.34
CA SER A 111 -1.58 -13.97 -21.18
C SER A 111 -0.32 -13.26 -21.70
N SER A 112 0.87 -13.68 -21.27
CA SER A 112 2.17 -13.25 -21.81
C SER A 112 3.09 -14.46 -21.99
N THR A 113 3.94 -14.41 -23.01
CA THR A 113 4.97 -15.42 -23.29
C THR A 113 6.39 -14.85 -23.23
N GLU A 114 6.54 -13.55 -22.96
CA GLU A 114 7.81 -12.86 -23.00
C GLU A 114 8.51 -12.90 -21.64
N LEU A 115 9.65 -13.58 -21.53
CA LEU A 115 10.36 -13.71 -20.25
C LEU A 115 11.19 -12.47 -19.86
N HIS A 116 11.47 -11.55 -20.78
CA HIS A 116 12.29 -10.34 -20.54
C HIS A 116 13.58 -10.59 -19.72
N GLY A 117 14.32 -11.65 -20.04
CA GLY A 117 15.57 -12.00 -19.35
C GLY A 117 15.40 -12.83 -18.07
N LEU A 118 14.17 -13.18 -17.68
CA LEU A 118 13.90 -14.15 -16.63
C LEU A 118 14.20 -15.59 -17.09
N ALA A 119 14.65 -16.44 -16.18
CA ALA A 119 14.75 -17.87 -16.44
C ALA A 119 13.35 -18.51 -16.54
N PRO A 120 13.18 -19.65 -17.23
CA PRO A 120 11.86 -20.28 -17.39
C PRO A 120 11.12 -20.59 -16.08
N ASN A 121 11.86 -20.85 -14.99
CA ASN A 121 11.28 -21.16 -13.68
C ASN A 121 11.04 -19.91 -12.80
N ASP A 122 11.58 -18.75 -13.17
CA ASP A 122 11.49 -17.52 -12.37
C ASP A 122 10.04 -17.04 -12.16
N PRO A 123 9.14 -17.03 -13.17
CA PRO A 123 7.75 -16.61 -12.96
C PRO A 123 7.05 -17.43 -11.86
N TYR A 124 7.27 -18.75 -11.83
CA TYR A 124 6.75 -19.63 -10.78
C TYR A 124 7.33 -19.28 -9.40
N LEU A 125 8.63 -19.01 -9.33
CA LEU A 125 9.32 -18.63 -8.11
C LEU A 125 8.85 -17.28 -7.55
N PHE A 126 8.49 -16.33 -8.42
CA PHE A 126 8.05 -14.99 -8.05
C PHE A 126 6.54 -14.86 -7.81
N LYS A 127 5.78 -15.96 -7.79
CA LYS A 127 4.32 -15.95 -7.56
C LYS A 127 3.88 -15.27 -6.25
N CYS A 128 4.77 -15.18 -5.27
CA CYS A 128 4.56 -14.48 -3.99
C CYS A 128 5.54 -13.31 -3.79
N ALA A 129 6.10 -12.76 -4.86
CA ALA A 129 7.06 -11.66 -4.75
C ALA A 129 6.44 -10.46 -4.00
N PRO A 130 7.15 -9.89 -3.02
CA PRO A 130 6.67 -8.72 -2.31
C PRO A 130 6.62 -7.50 -3.24
N ILE A 131 5.52 -6.74 -3.19
CA ILE A 131 5.35 -5.53 -4.02
C ILE A 131 5.57 -4.22 -3.24
N THR A 132 5.49 -4.27 -1.91
CA THR A 132 5.69 -3.12 -1.02
C THR A 132 6.96 -3.25 -0.21
N THR A 133 7.58 -2.12 0.11
CA THR A 133 8.81 -2.06 0.91
C THR A 133 8.60 -2.61 2.31
N VAL A 134 7.44 -2.39 2.92
CA VAL A 134 7.09 -2.90 4.25
C VAL A 134 7.23 -4.43 4.31
N VAL A 135 6.70 -5.14 3.30
CA VAL A 135 6.79 -6.60 3.24
C VAL A 135 8.24 -7.04 2.99
N CYS A 136 8.98 -6.33 2.15
CA CYS A 136 10.41 -6.57 1.95
C CYS A 136 11.21 -6.43 3.25
N GLU A 137 10.99 -5.37 4.02
CA GLU A 137 11.68 -5.12 5.30
C GLU A 137 11.36 -6.19 6.35
N ARG A 138 10.09 -6.64 6.43
CA ARG A 138 9.71 -7.79 7.26
C ARG A 138 10.46 -9.06 6.81
N ALA A 139 10.57 -9.29 5.50
CA ALA A 139 11.31 -10.43 4.95
C ALA A 139 12.80 -10.39 5.32
N PHE A 140 13.46 -9.25 5.10
CA PHE A 140 14.87 -9.06 5.47
C PHE A 140 15.09 -9.24 6.98
N SER A 141 14.17 -8.75 7.81
CA SER A 141 14.22 -8.95 9.26
C SER A 141 14.12 -10.43 9.63
N LYS A 142 13.21 -11.17 8.99
CA LYS A 142 13.04 -12.62 9.18
C LYS A 142 14.30 -13.40 8.79
N PHE A 143 14.94 -12.99 7.69
CA PHE A 143 16.12 -13.65 7.15
C PHE A 143 17.44 -13.05 7.64
N LYS A 144 17.40 -12.14 8.61
CA LYS A 144 18.59 -11.44 9.13
C LYS A 144 19.71 -12.39 9.54
N LYS A 145 19.39 -13.55 10.11
CA LYS A 145 20.40 -14.55 10.51
C LYS A 145 21.08 -15.24 9.32
N ILE A 146 20.34 -15.47 8.23
CA ILE A 146 20.85 -16.09 7.00
C ILE A 146 21.68 -15.07 6.20
N LEU A 147 21.25 -13.80 6.25
CA LEU A 147 21.87 -12.68 5.53
C LEU A 147 23.02 -12.01 6.29
N ALA A 148 23.11 -12.20 7.60
CA ALA A 148 24.23 -11.72 8.40
C ALA A 148 25.50 -12.49 8.04
N ASP A 149 26.65 -11.82 8.20
CA ASP A 149 27.99 -12.34 7.94
C ASP A 149 28.41 -13.38 8.99
N GLN A 150 27.63 -14.45 9.10
CA GLN A 150 28.01 -15.68 9.78
C GLN A 150 28.56 -16.62 8.71
N ARG A 151 29.78 -17.12 8.96
CA ARG A 151 30.72 -17.83 8.06
C ARG A 151 30.19 -19.14 7.42
N THR A 152 29.02 -19.09 6.81
CA THR A 152 28.42 -20.15 6.01
C THR A 152 28.22 -19.57 4.62
N SER A 153 29.16 -19.82 3.71
CA SER A 153 28.99 -19.50 2.30
C SER A 153 27.86 -20.36 1.74
N LEU A 154 26.63 -19.87 1.85
CA LEU A 154 25.48 -20.52 1.25
C LEU A 154 25.52 -20.24 -0.25
N TYR A 155 25.88 -21.24 -1.06
CA TYR A 155 25.98 -21.08 -2.53
C TYR A 155 24.62 -20.92 -3.24
N HIS A 156 23.51 -20.86 -2.50
CA HIS A 156 22.14 -20.75 -3.04
C HIS A 156 21.24 -19.87 -2.18
N VAL A 157 21.77 -18.79 -1.57
CA VAL A 157 20.99 -17.88 -0.70
C VAL A 157 19.69 -17.46 -1.37
N ARG A 158 19.73 -17.06 -2.66
CA ARG A 158 18.54 -16.68 -3.43
C ARG A 158 17.44 -17.74 -3.38
N ASP A 159 17.75 -18.99 -3.72
CA ASP A 159 16.77 -20.06 -3.80
C ASP A 159 16.19 -20.43 -2.42
N ILE A 160 17.05 -20.41 -1.39
CA ILE A 160 16.63 -20.68 0.00
C ILE A 160 15.63 -19.61 0.45
N LEU A 161 15.94 -18.33 0.22
CA LEU A 161 15.08 -17.22 0.59
C LEU A 161 13.74 -17.28 -0.14
N ILE A 162 13.76 -17.48 -1.46
CA ILE A 162 12.55 -17.55 -2.27
C ILE A 162 11.65 -18.72 -1.82
N ARG A 163 12.22 -19.91 -1.59
CA ARG A 163 11.45 -21.07 -1.14
C ARG A 163 10.86 -20.83 0.26
N GLN A 164 11.66 -20.38 1.21
CA GLN A 164 11.18 -20.10 2.58
C GLN A 164 10.11 -19.02 2.59
N TRP A 165 10.27 -18.00 1.74
CA TRP A 165 9.27 -16.96 1.56
C TRP A 165 7.97 -17.52 0.99
N ASN A 166 8.04 -18.30 -0.08
CA ASN A 166 6.87 -18.89 -0.72
C ASN A 166 6.12 -19.88 0.19
N HIS A 167 6.83 -20.61 1.07
CA HIS A 167 6.23 -21.53 2.04
C HIS A 167 5.51 -20.83 3.21
N SER A 168 5.87 -19.59 3.55
CA SER A 168 5.31 -18.90 4.71
C SER A 168 4.10 -18.05 4.36
N LEU A 169 3.34 -18.41 3.33
CA LEU A 169 2.13 -17.71 2.89
C LEU A 169 0.91 -18.52 3.33
#